data_AF-A0A9C8M158-F1
#
_entry.id   AF-A0A9C8M158-F1
#
_cell.length_a   1.000
_cell.length_b   1.000
_cell.length_c   1.000
_cell.angle_alpha   90.00
_cell.angle_beta   90.00
_cell.angle_gamma   90.00
#
_symmetry.space_group_name_H-M   'P 1'
#
loop_
_entity.id
_entity.type
_entity.pdbx_description
1 polymer ?
#
loop_
_entity_poly.entity_id
_entity_poly.type
_entity_poly.pdbx_seq_one_letter_code
_entity_poly.pdbx_strand_id
1 'polypeptide(L)'
;TMYLTNMNASECGKLKMQTEEKINMAKKPSMAAVVSGALIGALIGVVFAFVLINEAVDTRIQARLAAFEETRQASAETANLSGNSNYSSIWENLPDYETGGLLDPEELAVTRVYEKVSPAVVHVTTVQYMRFFFQIVPQEGTGTGFIVSEQGYIVTNNHVISGAQEITVRMSDGEEYSAELVGSDPISDLAVLKIDADIPPERVVEMGDSGRLRVGQRAIAIGNPFGFDSTITVGVVSALERPVRTGDTTFESMIQTDASINPGNSGGPLLDSTGHVIGINTVIYSQSGGSLGIGFAIPINLAKKIVDDLIQFGRVKRPNLGFQGLNLYPNLARALQLDTTQGILVQTVDAGSAAANAGLRGGQRQVNLRDRFRQYTFLVDGDIIIALDGVPMDNISVLNDKIKRMDIGTEVTLRVIRNGQEIDLKWILSE
;
A
#
# COMPACT_ATOMS: atom_id res chain seq x y z
N THR A 1 18.64 100.01 19.64
CA THR A 1 18.62 100.65 20.96
C THR A 1 17.29 100.35 21.62
N MET A 2 17.35 99.64 22.76
CA MET A 2 16.31 99.48 23.79
C MET A 2 15.05 98.62 23.53
N TYR A 3 14.85 97.68 24.47
CA TYR A 3 13.63 96.89 24.82
C TYR A 3 13.22 95.79 23.82
N LEU A 4 13.05 94.50 24.16
CA LEU A 4 12.71 93.84 25.42
C LEU A 4 13.41 92.49 25.60
N THR A 5 13.84 92.30 26.84
CA THR A 5 14.11 91.07 27.56
C THR A 5 12.87 90.18 27.74
N ASN A 6 13.12 88.88 27.89
CA ASN A 6 12.33 87.83 28.57
C ASN A 6 11.65 86.78 27.67
N MET A 7 12.45 85.82 27.18
CA MET A 7 11.99 84.43 27.10
C MET A 7 12.64 83.65 28.25
N ASN A 8 11.81 83.00 29.06
CA ASN A 8 12.23 82.22 30.22
C ASN A 8 12.82 80.87 29.80
N ALA A 9 13.73 80.31 30.61
CA ALA A 9 14.44 79.04 30.35
C ALA A 9 13.52 77.83 30.05
N SER A 10 12.25 77.89 30.47
CA SER A 10 11.22 76.87 30.19
C SER A 10 10.81 76.80 28.71
N GLU A 11 10.74 77.93 28.00
CA GLU A 11 10.40 77.96 26.57
C GLU A 11 11.58 77.54 25.69
N CYS A 12 12.80 77.85 26.12
CA CYS A 12 14.03 77.42 25.44
C CYS A 12 14.20 75.88 25.52
N GLY A 13 13.79 75.26 26.63
CA GLY A 13 13.80 73.80 26.79
C GLY A 13 12.78 73.07 25.91
N LYS A 14 11.57 73.64 25.71
CA LYS A 14 10.53 73.04 24.84
C LYS A 14 10.89 73.13 23.35
N LEU A 15 11.49 74.23 22.91
CA LEU A 15 11.99 74.38 21.54
C LEU A 15 13.17 73.45 21.24
N LYS A 16 14.05 73.20 22.21
CA LYS A 16 15.19 72.30 22.05
C LYS A 16 14.76 70.83 21.92
N MET A 17 13.79 70.37 22.74
CA MET A 17 13.21 69.03 22.61
C MET A 17 12.47 68.82 21.28
N GLN A 18 11.64 69.78 20.84
CA GLN A 18 10.91 69.65 19.56
C GLN A 18 11.84 69.66 18.33
N THR A 19 13.03 70.26 18.45
CA THR A 19 14.01 70.30 17.36
C THR A 19 14.85 69.01 17.34
N GLU A 20 15.23 68.46 18.49
CA GLU A 20 15.96 67.18 18.59
C GLU A 20 15.08 65.98 18.18
N GLU A 21 13.78 66.01 18.48
CA GLU A 21 12.84 64.95 18.09
C GLU A 21 12.59 64.92 16.56
N LYS A 22 12.52 66.10 15.91
CA LYS A 22 12.43 66.22 14.44
C LYS A 22 13.71 65.81 13.72
N ILE A 23 14.88 66.07 14.30
CA ILE A 23 16.17 65.64 13.73
C ILE A 23 16.36 64.12 13.86
N ASN A 24 15.90 63.49 14.94
CA ASN A 24 15.94 62.03 15.11
C ASN A 24 14.93 61.28 14.23
N MET A 25 13.80 61.89 13.85
CA MET A 25 12.89 61.31 12.85
C MET A 25 13.45 61.36 11.42
N ALA A 26 14.27 62.36 11.07
CA ALA A 26 14.86 62.51 9.74
C ALA A 26 16.07 61.59 9.47
N LYS A 27 16.62 60.91 10.50
CA LYS A 27 17.77 60.00 10.39
C LYS A 27 17.41 58.51 10.33
N LYS A 28 16.13 58.14 10.42
CA LYS A 28 15.70 56.75 10.23
C LYS A 28 15.45 56.49 8.74
N PRO A 29 16.09 55.48 8.12
CA PRO A 29 15.76 55.11 6.75
C PRO A 29 14.26 54.78 6.70
N SER A 30 13.56 55.26 5.67
CA SER A 30 12.14 54.96 5.52
C SER A 30 11.95 53.44 5.49
N MET A 31 10.87 52.95 6.11
CA MET A 31 10.52 51.52 6.07
C MET A 31 10.51 50.97 4.64
N ALA A 32 10.11 51.79 3.66
CA ALA A 32 10.17 51.44 2.25
C ALA A 32 11.61 51.18 1.75
N ALA A 33 12.61 51.96 2.18
CA ALA A 33 14.01 51.78 1.78
C ALA A 33 14.65 50.53 2.43
N VAL A 34 14.31 50.24 3.70
CA VAL A 34 14.79 49.03 4.40
C VAL A 34 14.17 47.76 3.80
N VAL A 35 12.87 47.80 3.49
CA VAL A 35 12.16 46.67 2.84
C VAL A 35 12.64 46.46 1.40
N SER A 36 12.90 47.53 0.65
CA SER A 36 13.43 47.42 -0.73
C SER A 36 14.86 46.85 -0.76
N GLY A 37 15.74 47.28 0.16
CA GLY A 37 17.10 46.74 0.26
C GLY A 37 17.12 45.27 0.68
N ALA A 38 16.23 44.86 1.60
CA ALA A 38 16.10 43.47 2.01
C ALA A 38 15.55 42.56 0.89
N LEU A 39 14.57 43.04 0.10
CA LEU A 39 14.03 42.32 -1.06
C LEU A 39 15.06 42.15 -2.18
N ILE A 40 15.85 43.18 -2.48
CA ILE A 40 16.92 43.10 -3.49
C ILE A 40 18.03 42.15 -3.03
N GLY A 41 18.44 42.23 -1.75
CA GLY A 41 19.42 41.31 -1.18
C GLY A 41 18.96 39.85 -1.18
N ALA A 42 17.69 39.59 -0.87
CA ALA A 42 17.09 38.26 -0.93
C ALA A 42 17.01 37.73 -2.36
N LEU A 43 16.65 38.56 -3.35
CA LEU A 43 16.62 38.14 -4.75
C LEU A 43 18.02 37.80 -5.28
N ILE A 44 19.02 38.63 -4.97
CA ILE A 44 20.42 38.37 -5.35
C ILE A 44 20.91 37.08 -4.69
N GLY A 45 20.59 36.86 -3.41
CA GLY A 45 20.93 35.62 -2.70
C GLY A 45 20.31 34.37 -3.32
N VAL A 46 19.05 34.43 -3.76
CA VAL A 46 18.37 33.32 -4.44
C VAL A 46 18.99 33.03 -5.82
N VAL A 47 19.30 34.08 -6.60
CA VAL A 47 19.97 33.91 -7.90
C VAL A 47 21.38 33.34 -7.72
N PHE A 48 22.14 33.82 -6.74
CA PHE A 48 23.49 33.32 -6.45
C PHE A 48 23.46 31.88 -5.93
N ALA A 49 22.50 31.53 -5.08
CA ALA A 49 22.28 30.14 -4.65
C ALA A 49 21.89 29.24 -5.82
N PHE A 50 21.05 29.71 -6.75
CA PHE A 50 20.66 28.96 -7.94
C PHE A 50 21.85 28.72 -8.89
N VAL A 51 22.73 29.71 -9.06
CA VAL A 51 23.97 29.56 -9.84
C VAL A 51 24.92 28.56 -9.18
N LEU A 52 25.13 28.64 -7.87
CA LEU A 52 25.98 27.69 -7.13
C LEU A 52 25.41 26.26 -7.12
N ILE A 53 24.09 26.11 -7.05
CA ILE A 53 23.42 24.80 -7.14
C ILE A 53 23.59 24.22 -8.55
N ASN A 54 23.42 25.02 -9.60
CA ASN A 54 23.60 24.54 -10.97
C ASN A 54 25.05 24.15 -11.25
N GLU A 55 26.04 24.94 -10.84
CA GLU A 55 27.46 24.57 -10.97
C GLU A 55 27.80 23.29 -10.19
N ALA A 56 27.24 23.11 -8.99
CA ALA A 56 27.44 21.90 -8.20
C ALA A 56 26.75 20.66 -8.82
N VAL A 57 25.58 20.83 -9.46
CA VAL A 57 24.87 19.78 -10.19
C VAL A 57 25.65 19.39 -11.44
N ASP A 58 26.14 20.36 -12.23
CA ASP A 58 26.97 20.10 -13.41
C ASP A 58 28.26 19.38 -13.04
N THR A 59 28.94 19.80 -11.98
CA THR A 59 30.16 19.13 -11.52
C THR A 59 29.90 17.67 -11.10
N ARG A 60 28.75 17.39 -10.48
CA ARG A 60 28.35 16.02 -10.10
C ARG A 60 27.93 15.16 -11.29
N ILE A 61 27.29 15.75 -12.29
CA ILE A 61 26.93 15.06 -13.55
C ILE A 61 28.21 14.71 -14.31
N GLN A 62 29.16 15.63 -14.44
CA GLN A 62 30.44 15.38 -15.10
C GLN A 62 31.26 14.30 -14.37
N ALA A 63 31.28 14.32 -13.03
CA ALA A 63 31.95 13.27 -12.26
C ALA A 63 31.30 11.88 -12.43
N ARG A 64 29.96 11.81 -12.56
CA ARG A 64 29.25 10.55 -12.82
C ARG A 64 29.45 10.05 -14.25
N LEU A 65 29.52 10.95 -15.24
CA LEU A 65 29.81 10.59 -16.63
C LEU A 65 31.23 10.05 -16.78
N ALA A 66 32.21 10.69 -16.13
CA ALA A 66 33.59 10.20 -16.10
C ALA A 66 33.69 8.81 -15.45
N ALA A 67 33.02 8.61 -14.31
CA ALA A 67 32.98 7.30 -13.64
C ALA A 67 32.28 6.22 -14.50
N PHE A 68 31.25 6.59 -15.24
CA PHE A 68 30.55 5.69 -16.16
C PHE A 68 31.44 5.31 -17.36
N GLU A 69 32.20 6.24 -17.93
CA GLU A 69 33.16 5.97 -19.01
C GLU A 69 34.33 5.11 -18.55
N GLU A 70 34.83 5.33 -17.33
CA GLU A 70 35.88 4.51 -16.72
C GLU A 70 35.39 3.07 -16.48
N THR A 71 34.14 2.91 -16.01
CA THR A 71 33.50 1.60 -15.86
C THR A 71 33.26 0.91 -17.21
N ARG A 72 32.90 1.69 -18.26
CA ARG A 72 32.72 1.19 -19.63
C ARG A 72 34.05 0.74 -20.24
N GLN A 73 35.14 1.48 -20.00
CA GLN A 73 36.48 1.12 -20.47
C GLN A 73 37.01 -0.12 -19.73
N ALA A 74 36.83 -0.20 -18.41
CA ALA A 74 37.19 -1.40 -17.63
C ALA A 74 36.41 -2.65 -18.10
N SER A 75 35.13 -2.48 -18.47
CA SER A 75 34.30 -3.56 -19.04
C SER A 75 34.79 -3.99 -20.44
N ALA A 76 35.24 -3.03 -21.26
CA ALA A 76 35.80 -3.30 -22.58
C ALA A 76 37.19 -3.96 -22.53
N GLU A 77 38.02 -3.62 -21.54
CA GLU A 77 39.31 -4.28 -21.30
C GLU A 77 39.12 -5.71 -20.76
N THR A 78 38.13 -5.92 -19.88
CA THR A 78 37.79 -7.25 -19.38
C THR A 78 37.26 -8.17 -20.51
N ALA A 79 36.54 -7.61 -21.48
CA ALA A 79 36.09 -8.33 -22.68
C ALA A 79 37.24 -8.68 -23.66
N ASN A 80 38.33 -7.92 -23.67
CA ASN A 80 39.52 -8.21 -24.48
C ASN A 80 40.50 -9.19 -23.81
N LEU A 81 40.43 -9.37 -22.48
CA LEU A 81 41.27 -10.30 -21.74
C LEU A 81 40.73 -11.75 -21.71
N SER A 82 39.48 -11.98 -22.11
CA SER A 82 38.88 -13.32 -22.27
C SER A 82 39.10 -13.93 -23.66
N GLY A 83 40.17 -13.56 -24.34
CA GLY A 83 40.57 -14.09 -25.65
C GLY A 83 41.09 -15.52 -25.59
N ASN A 84 40.27 -16.49 -25.18
CA ASN A 84 40.36 -17.88 -25.64
C ASN A 84 39.10 -18.68 -25.24
N SER A 85 38.05 -18.62 -26.04
CA SER A 85 37.09 -19.72 -26.24
C SER A 85 36.12 -19.35 -27.36
N ASN A 86 35.79 -20.33 -28.18
CA ASN A 86 34.95 -20.26 -29.39
C ASN A 86 33.58 -19.58 -29.16
N TYR A 87 33.53 -18.26 -29.24
CA TYR A 87 32.26 -17.53 -29.37
C TYR A 87 31.85 -17.33 -30.83
N SER A 88 32.75 -17.50 -31.81
CA SER A 88 32.42 -17.30 -33.23
C SER A 88 31.56 -18.42 -33.84
N SER A 89 31.62 -19.65 -33.32
CA SER A 89 30.89 -20.79 -33.88
C SER A 89 29.43 -20.90 -33.41
N ILE A 90 29.01 -20.08 -32.45
CA ILE A 90 27.61 -20.05 -31.95
C ILE A 90 26.76 -19.12 -32.83
N TRP A 91 27.38 -18.08 -33.41
CA TRP A 91 26.71 -17.12 -34.31
C TRP A 91 26.67 -17.58 -35.78
N GLU A 92 27.52 -18.52 -36.19
CA GLU A 92 27.53 -19.09 -37.55
C GLU A 92 26.41 -20.11 -37.82
N ASN A 93 25.68 -20.57 -36.80
CA ASN A 93 24.59 -21.55 -36.91
C ASN A 93 23.23 -21.02 -36.43
N LEU A 94 23.05 -19.70 -36.39
CA LEU A 94 21.70 -19.16 -36.31
C LEU A 94 21.00 -19.46 -37.64
N PRO A 95 19.79 -20.04 -37.63
CA PRO A 95 19.07 -20.33 -38.86
C PRO A 95 18.93 -19.05 -39.68
N ASP A 96 19.16 -19.16 -40.99
CA ASP A 96 19.03 -18.07 -41.95
C ASP A 96 17.75 -17.27 -41.64
N TYR A 97 17.95 -15.99 -41.31
CA TYR A 97 16.91 -14.99 -41.11
C TYR A 97 16.29 -14.63 -42.47
N GLU A 98 15.74 -15.63 -43.15
CA GLU A 98 15.05 -15.49 -44.43
C GLU A 98 13.56 -15.80 -44.22
N THR A 99 12.85 -14.85 -43.58
CA THR A 99 11.56 -14.28 -44.03
C THR A 99 11.01 -13.30 -42.98
N GLY A 100 11.09 -11.99 -43.22
CA GLY A 100 10.00 -11.03 -42.97
C GLY A 100 9.34 -10.88 -41.58
N GLY A 101 9.96 -11.30 -40.47
CA GLY A 101 9.42 -11.11 -39.12
C GLY A 101 10.25 -10.13 -38.29
N LEU A 102 9.70 -8.97 -37.95
CA LEU A 102 10.37 -7.90 -37.19
C LEU A 102 10.78 -8.29 -35.75
N LEU A 103 10.28 -9.43 -35.23
CA LEU A 103 10.38 -9.83 -33.82
C LEU A 103 11.18 -11.11 -33.63
N ASP A 104 12.01 -11.17 -32.59
CA ASP A 104 12.68 -12.40 -32.16
C ASP A 104 11.72 -13.36 -31.40
N PRO A 105 12.12 -14.62 -31.13
CA PRO A 105 11.25 -15.58 -30.45
C PRO A 105 10.78 -15.17 -29.03
N GLU A 106 11.59 -14.41 -28.30
CA GLU A 106 11.25 -13.91 -26.96
C GLU A 106 10.26 -12.74 -27.05
N GLU A 107 10.52 -11.80 -27.95
CA GLU A 107 9.60 -10.70 -28.28
C GLU A 107 8.24 -11.22 -28.76
N LEU A 108 8.25 -12.26 -29.60
CA LEU A 108 7.03 -12.93 -30.09
C LEU A 108 6.28 -13.65 -28.98
N ALA A 109 6.98 -14.20 -27.97
CA ALA A 109 6.33 -14.82 -26.82
C ALA A 109 5.57 -13.79 -25.97
N VAL A 110 6.21 -12.64 -25.69
CA VAL A 110 5.60 -11.55 -24.94
C VAL A 110 4.43 -10.92 -25.70
N THR A 111 4.63 -10.65 -27.00
CA THR A 111 3.60 -10.04 -27.85
C THR A 111 2.35 -10.91 -27.93
N ARG A 112 2.50 -12.23 -28.07
CA ARG A 112 1.34 -13.15 -28.06
C ARG A 112 0.57 -13.16 -26.75
N VAL A 113 1.25 -13.05 -25.61
CA VAL A 113 0.58 -12.93 -24.32
C VAL A 113 -0.19 -11.61 -24.23
N TYR A 114 0.41 -10.51 -24.67
CA TYR A 114 -0.25 -9.21 -24.71
C TYR A 114 -1.50 -9.22 -25.60
N GLU A 115 -1.38 -9.68 -26.85
CA GLU A 115 -2.50 -9.76 -27.80
C GLU A 115 -3.62 -10.66 -27.29
N LYS A 116 -3.27 -11.79 -26.65
CA LYS A 116 -4.26 -12.72 -26.08
C LYS A 116 -4.99 -12.11 -24.88
N VAL A 117 -4.29 -11.43 -23.98
CA VAL A 117 -4.81 -11.10 -22.64
C VAL A 117 -5.28 -9.65 -22.52
N SER A 118 -4.65 -8.70 -23.20
CA SER A 118 -5.03 -7.27 -23.11
C SER A 118 -6.51 -6.97 -23.38
N PRO A 119 -7.25 -7.70 -24.26
CA PRO A 119 -8.68 -7.47 -24.44
C PRO A 119 -9.55 -7.75 -23.20
N ALA A 120 -9.03 -8.56 -22.27
CA ALA A 120 -9.70 -8.91 -21.01
C ALA A 120 -9.29 -7.99 -19.84
N VAL A 121 -8.30 -7.12 -20.03
CA VAL A 121 -7.80 -6.19 -19.01
C VAL A 121 -8.57 -4.87 -19.13
N VAL A 122 -9.14 -4.43 -18.01
CA VAL A 122 -10.04 -3.29 -17.96
C VAL A 122 -9.49 -2.17 -17.10
N HIS A 123 -9.85 -0.94 -17.44
CA HIS A 123 -9.60 0.22 -16.60
C HIS A 123 -10.75 0.38 -15.61
N VAL A 124 -10.43 0.57 -14.34
CA VAL A 124 -11.42 0.78 -13.27
C VAL A 124 -11.30 2.22 -12.78
N THR A 125 -12.38 2.97 -12.91
CA THR A 125 -12.51 4.33 -12.38
C THR A 125 -13.50 4.31 -11.22
N THR A 126 -13.17 5.02 -10.15
CA THR A 126 -14.04 5.13 -8.98
C THR A 126 -14.27 6.58 -8.61
N VAL A 127 -15.47 6.91 -8.15
CA VAL A 127 -15.78 8.25 -7.64
C VAL A 127 -16.11 8.15 -6.17
N GLN A 128 -15.43 8.96 -5.37
CA GLN A 128 -15.71 9.17 -3.96
C GLN A 128 -16.05 10.65 -3.68
N TYR A 129 -17.20 10.90 -3.09
CA TYR A 129 -17.66 12.20 -2.65
C TYR A 129 -17.17 12.48 -1.24
N MET A 130 -16.28 13.46 -1.11
CA MET A 130 -15.77 13.92 0.19
C MET A 130 -16.33 15.29 0.55
N ARG A 131 -16.57 15.50 1.85
CA ARG A 131 -16.87 16.85 2.36
C ARG A 131 -15.57 17.63 2.51
N PHE A 132 -15.39 18.63 1.67
CA PHE A 132 -14.34 19.63 1.82
C PHE A 132 -14.98 20.97 2.17
N PHE A 133 -14.72 21.47 3.38
CA PHE A 133 -15.46 22.58 4.00
C PHE A 133 -16.99 22.31 3.97
N PHE A 134 -17.75 23.18 3.30
CA PHE A 134 -19.20 23.11 3.18
C PHE A 134 -19.66 22.50 1.84
N GLN A 135 -18.73 22.00 1.01
CA GLN A 135 -19.01 21.43 -0.30
C GLN A 135 -18.72 19.93 -0.33
N ILE A 136 -19.49 19.21 -1.15
CA ILE A 136 -19.23 17.83 -1.51
C ILE A 136 -18.46 17.86 -2.82
N VAL A 137 -17.22 17.39 -2.81
CA VAL A 137 -16.35 17.34 -4.00
C VAL A 137 -16.09 15.89 -4.40
N PRO A 138 -16.18 15.55 -5.69
CA PRO A 138 -15.77 14.23 -6.17
C PRO A 138 -14.23 14.12 -6.14
N GLN A 139 -13.75 12.96 -5.71
CA GLN A 139 -12.38 12.50 -5.85
C GLN A 139 -12.41 11.22 -6.68
N GLU A 140 -11.61 11.19 -7.73
CA GLU A 140 -11.52 10.05 -8.62
C GLU A 140 -10.36 9.13 -8.22
N GLY A 141 -10.64 7.83 -8.17
CA GLY A 141 -9.65 6.76 -8.09
C GLY A 141 -9.52 6.05 -9.43
N THR A 142 -8.34 5.46 -9.66
CA THR A 142 -8.02 4.72 -10.87
C THR A 142 -7.27 3.43 -10.53
N GLY A 143 -7.56 2.37 -11.27
CA GLY A 143 -6.85 1.10 -11.19
C GLY A 143 -7.11 0.23 -12.41
N THR A 144 -6.64 -1.01 -12.32
CA THR A 144 -6.88 -2.05 -13.33
C THR A 144 -7.77 -3.15 -12.74
N GLY A 145 -8.56 -3.80 -13.57
CA GLY A 145 -9.11 -5.12 -13.29
C GLY A 145 -8.93 -6.05 -14.49
N PHE A 146 -9.39 -7.27 -14.37
CA PHE A 146 -9.49 -8.20 -15.51
C PHE A 146 -10.71 -9.08 -15.41
N ILE A 147 -11.27 -9.42 -16.57
CA ILE A 147 -12.52 -10.18 -16.68
C ILE A 147 -12.22 -11.67 -16.50
N VAL A 148 -12.94 -12.32 -15.60
CA VAL A 148 -12.72 -13.71 -15.18
C VAL A 148 -13.86 -14.65 -15.56
N SER A 149 -14.93 -14.12 -16.16
CA SER A 149 -16.04 -14.94 -16.62
C SER A 149 -16.87 -14.22 -17.70
N GLU A 150 -17.52 -15.01 -18.58
CA GLU A 150 -18.43 -14.52 -19.63
C GLU A 150 -19.67 -13.82 -19.05
N GLN A 151 -19.98 -14.05 -17.78
CA GLN A 151 -21.01 -13.33 -17.05
C GLN A 151 -20.58 -11.92 -16.66
N GLY A 152 -19.36 -11.45 -16.98
CA GLY A 152 -18.91 -10.09 -16.69
C GLY A 152 -18.41 -9.88 -15.25
N TYR A 153 -17.93 -10.93 -14.59
CA TYR A 153 -17.21 -10.79 -13.33
C TYR A 153 -15.79 -10.28 -13.58
N ILE A 154 -15.38 -9.29 -12.81
CA ILE A 154 -14.06 -8.65 -12.91
C ILE A 154 -13.38 -8.73 -11.56
N VAL A 155 -12.11 -9.11 -11.55
CA VAL A 155 -11.27 -9.09 -10.35
C VAL A 155 -10.40 -7.84 -10.36
N THR A 156 -10.29 -7.19 -9.21
CA THR A 156 -9.40 -6.05 -8.96
C THR A 156 -8.95 -6.05 -7.49
N ASN A 157 -8.19 -5.04 -7.07
CA ASN A 157 -7.84 -4.87 -5.66
C ASN A 157 -8.92 -4.15 -4.87
N ASN A 158 -9.05 -4.48 -3.58
CA ASN A 158 -9.95 -3.76 -2.68
C ASN A 158 -9.57 -2.29 -2.55
N HIS A 159 -8.29 -1.94 -2.48
CA HIS A 159 -7.87 -0.55 -2.33
C HIS A 159 -8.24 0.34 -3.55
N VAL A 160 -8.45 -0.24 -4.73
CA VAL A 160 -8.91 0.49 -5.93
C VAL A 160 -10.37 0.94 -5.78
N ILE A 161 -11.18 0.12 -5.10
CA ILE A 161 -12.64 0.33 -4.98
C ILE A 161 -13.09 0.80 -3.59
N SER A 162 -12.16 0.90 -2.64
CA SER A 162 -12.48 1.15 -1.23
C SER A 162 -13.13 2.52 -1.05
N GLY A 163 -14.39 2.51 -0.60
CA GLY A 163 -15.16 3.73 -0.32
C GLY A 163 -15.70 4.43 -1.57
N ALA A 164 -15.58 3.82 -2.74
CA ALA A 164 -16.21 4.29 -3.97
C ALA A 164 -17.74 4.28 -3.83
N GLN A 165 -18.40 5.33 -4.31
CA GLN A 165 -19.86 5.35 -4.46
C GLN A 165 -20.29 5.03 -5.89
N GLU A 166 -19.44 5.32 -6.87
CA GLU A 166 -19.64 4.97 -8.26
C GLU A 166 -18.40 4.24 -8.76
N ILE A 167 -18.62 3.18 -9.55
CA ILE A 167 -17.56 2.38 -10.17
C ILE A 167 -17.90 2.26 -11.65
N THR A 168 -16.96 2.66 -12.50
CA THR A 168 -17.04 2.53 -13.94
C THR A 168 -15.90 1.65 -14.42
N VAL A 169 -16.22 0.75 -15.33
CA VAL A 169 -15.24 -0.13 -16.00
C VAL A 169 -15.19 0.26 -17.46
N ARG A 170 -13.99 0.53 -17.96
CA ARG A 170 -13.74 0.72 -19.39
C ARG A 170 -12.99 -0.47 -19.97
N MET A 171 -13.57 -1.09 -20.99
CA MET A 171 -12.98 -2.19 -21.74
C MET A 171 -11.89 -1.69 -22.72
N SER A 172 -11.10 -2.61 -23.26
CA SER A 172 -9.98 -2.32 -24.17
C SER A 172 -10.42 -1.70 -25.51
N ASP A 173 -11.68 -1.90 -25.91
CA ASP A 173 -12.29 -1.29 -27.10
C ASP A 173 -12.87 0.11 -26.83
N GLY A 174 -12.79 0.58 -25.58
CA GLY A 174 -13.28 1.88 -25.15
C GLY A 174 -14.73 1.88 -24.66
N GLU A 175 -15.44 0.74 -24.69
CA GLU A 175 -16.79 0.66 -24.12
C GLU A 175 -16.75 0.80 -22.60
N GLU A 176 -17.68 1.59 -22.05
CA GLU A 176 -17.77 1.91 -20.63
C GLU A 176 -19.06 1.34 -20.01
N TYR A 177 -18.91 0.74 -18.83
CA TYR A 177 -20.00 0.11 -18.08
C TYR A 177 -20.00 0.59 -16.65
N SER A 178 -21.20 0.82 -16.10
CA SER A 178 -21.35 0.89 -14.66
C SER A 178 -21.12 -0.49 -14.06
N ALA A 179 -20.35 -0.56 -12.98
CA ALA A 179 -20.01 -1.79 -12.30
C ALA A 179 -20.59 -1.82 -10.88
N GLU A 180 -21.13 -2.97 -10.50
CA GLU A 180 -21.58 -3.24 -9.15
C GLU A 180 -20.49 -3.95 -8.36
N LEU A 181 -20.31 -3.57 -7.10
CA LEU A 181 -19.46 -4.31 -6.18
C LEU A 181 -20.20 -5.57 -5.72
N VAL A 182 -19.72 -6.74 -6.15
CA VAL A 182 -20.25 -8.05 -5.72
C VAL A 182 -19.82 -8.34 -4.29
N GLY A 183 -18.55 -8.05 -4.00
CA GLY A 183 -17.98 -8.16 -2.66
C GLY A 183 -16.52 -7.75 -2.66
N SER A 184 -16.00 -7.41 -1.48
CA SER A 184 -14.58 -7.15 -1.30
C SER A 184 -14.05 -7.74 -0.01
N ASP A 185 -12.74 -7.91 0.01
CA ASP A 185 -12.00 -8.42 1.14
C ASP A 185 -10.76 -7.55 1.41
N PRO A 186 -10.85 -6.62 2.38
CA PRO A 186 -9.72 -5.78 2.77
C PRO A 186 -8.50 -6.55 3.29
N ILE A 187 -8.68 -7.78 3.81
CA ILE A 187 -7.58 -8.57 4.38
C ILE A 187 -6.65 -9.09 3.27
N SER A 188 -7.22 -9.61 2.18
CA SER A 188 -6.45 -10.06 1.02
C SER A 188 -6.21 -8.96 -0.02
N ASP A 189 -6.83 -7.80 0.15
CA ASP A 189 -6.84 -6.71 -0.84
C ASP A 189 -7.46 -7.12 -2.18
N LEU A 190 -8.54 -7.92 -2.16
CA LEU A 190 -9.26 -8.35 -3.36
C LEU A 190 -10.68 -7.82 -3.39
N ALA A 191 -11.18 -7.54 -4.59
CA ALA A 191 -12.57 -7.22 -4.84
C ALA A 191 -13.06 -7.86 -6.13
N VAL A 192 -14.35 -8.16 -6.16
CA VAL A 192 -15.05 -8.64 -7.36
C VAL A 192 -16.11 -7.62 -7.75
N LEU A 193 -16.04 -7.20 -9.00
CA LEU A 193 -17.01 -6.34 -9.64
C LEU A 193 -17.85 -7.14 -10.64
N LYS A 194 -19.03 -6.63 -10.96
CA LYS A 194 -19.91 -7.16 -12.00
C LYS A 194 -20.35 -6.04 -12.94
N ILE A 195 -20.21 -6.27 -14.24
CA ILE A 195 -20.78 -5.40 -15.28
C ILE A 195 -21.88 -6.14 -16.04
N ASP A 196 -22.83 -5.40 -16.60
CA ASP A 196 -23.84 -5.95 -17.51
C ASP A 196 -23.39 -5.74 -18.97
N ALA A 197 -22.72 -6.75 -19.52
CA ALA A 197 -22.13 -6.73 -20.84
C ALA A 197 -22.12 -8.15 -21.44
N ASP A 198 -22.17 -8.26 -22.77
CA ASP A 198 -21.98 -9.52 -23.48
C ASP A 198 -20.48 -9.76 -23.64
N ILE A 199 -19.89 -10.59 -22.76
CA ILE A 199 -18.45 -10.86 -22.74
C ILE A 199 -18.18 -12.13 -23.56
N PRO A 200 -17.48 -12.03 -24.70
CA PRO A 200 -17.14 -13.19 -25.47
C PRO A 200 -15.99 -13.98 -24.80
N PRO A 201 -15.86 -15.29 -25.05
CA PRO A 201 -14.88 -16.15 -24.36
C PRO A 201 -13.42 -15.66 -24.49
N GLU A 202 -13.06 -15.03 -25.60
CA GLU A 202 -11.72 -14.47 -25.84
C GLU A 202 -11.37 -13.27 -24.92
N ARG A 203 -12.37 -12.64 -24.29
CA ARG A 203 -12.18 -11.56 -23.31
C ARG A 203 -12.20 -12.07 -21.87
N VAL A 204 -12.07 -13.37 -21.65
CA VAL A 204 -11.95 -13.97 -20.31
C VAL A 204 -10.53 -14.46 -20.11
N VAL A 205 -9.89 -14.02 -19.02
CA VAL A 205 -8.54 -14.52 -18.70
C VAL A 205 -8.61 -15.92 -18.10
N GLU A 206 -7.64 -16.74 -18.44
CA GLU A 206 -7.47 -18.05 -17.82
C GLU A 206 -6.64 -17.94 -16.55
N MET A 207 -7.19 -18.37 -15.41
CA MET A 207 -6.44 -18.38 -14.16
C MET A 207 -5.57 -19.64 -14.01
N GLY A 208 -4.25 -19.45 -13.89
CA GLY A 208 -3.25 -20.51 -13.80
C GLY A 208 -3.09 -21.13 -12.41
N ASP A 209 -1.86 -21.60 -12.11
CA ASP A 209 -1.53 -22.27 -10.85
C ASP A 209 -0.25 -21.67 -10.23
N SER A 210 -0.40 -20.86 -9.19
CA SER A 210 0.73 -20.23 -8.50
C SER A 210 1.58 -21.23 -7.70
N GLY A 211 1.07 -22.42 -7.41
CA GLY A 211 1.79 -23.47 -6.67
C GLY A 211 2.89 -24.15 -7.47
N ARG A 212 2.93 -23.91 -8.80
CA ARG A 212 3.94 -24.48 -9.72
C ARG A 212 5.00 -23.48 -10.14
N LEU A 213 4.94 -22.25 -9.64
CA LEU A 213 5.88 -21.19 -9.98
C LEU A 213 7.30 -21.53 -9.55
N ARG A 214 8.27 -21.01 -10.29
CA ARG A 214 9.68 -21.08 -9.95
C ARG A 214 10.30 -19.70 -10.02
N VAL A 215 11.21 -19.42 -9.10
CA VAL A 215 12.05 -18.23 -9.18
C VAL A 215 12.85 -18.26 -10.49
N GLY A 216 12.89 -17.12 -11.18
CA GLY A 216 13.49 -16.97 -12.52
C GLY A 216 12.52 -17.24 -13.69
N GLN A 217 11.31 -17.74 -13.43
CA GLN A 217 10.26 -17.83 -14.46
C GLN A 217 9.85 -16.43 -14.91
N ARG A 218 9.62 -16.22 -16.21
CA ARG A 218 9.11 -14.96 -16.75
C ARG A 218 7.78 -14.59 -16.09
N ALA A 219 7.65 -13.32 -15.75
CA ALA A 219 6.44 -12.71 -15.21
C ALA A 219 6.09 -11.48 -16.06
N ILE A 220 4.85 -11.43 -16.54
CA ILE A 220 4.36 -10.38 -17.44
C ILE A 220 3.21 -9.68 -16.74
N ALA A 221 3.37 -8.40 -16.38
CA ALA A 221 2.30 -7.61 -15.81
C ALA A 221 1.62 -6.79 -16.90
N ILE A 222 0.30 -6.83 -16.94
CA ILE A 222 -0.52 -5.97 -17.80
C ILE A 222 -1.40 -5.11 -16.90
N GLY A 223 -1.45 -3.82 -17.19
CA GLY A 223 -2.36 -2.88 -16.55
C GLY A 223 -2.92 -1.86 -17.53
N ASN A 224 -3.97 -1.16 -17.16
CA ASN A 224 -4.54 -0.06 -17.93
C ASN A 224 -4.56 1.22 -17.08
N PRO A 225 -3.39 1.83 -16.79
CA PRO A 225 -3.28 2.94 -15.85
C PRO A 225 -4.00 4.23 -16.27
N PHE A 226 -4.17 4.45 -17.58
CA PHE A 226 -4.67 5.71 -18.15
C PHE A 226 -5.95 5.54 -18.98
N GLY A 227 -6.54 4.34 -18.99
CA GLY A 227 -7.73 4.02 -19.76
C GLY A 227 -7.46 3.78 -21.25
N PHE A 228 -6.44 4.39 -21.86
CA PHE A 228 -6.16 4.32 -23.31
C PHE A 228 -5.71 2.93 -23.76
N ASP A 229 -4.40 2.68 -23.81
CA ASP A 229 -3.82 1.39 -24.14
C ASP A 229 -3.29 0.72 -22.87
N SER A 230 -3.39 -0.62 -22.83
CA SER A 230 -2.79 -1.38 -21.76
C SER A 230 -1.26 -1.23 -21.78
N THR A 231 -0.69 -1.00 -20.61
CA THR A 231 0.76 -1.02 -20.38
C THR A 231 1.19 -2.43 -20.03
N ILE A 232 2.22 -2.92 -20.73
CA ILE A 232 2.88 -4.19 -20.43
C ILE A 232 4.25 -3.94 -19.81
N THR A 233 4.58 -4.69 -18.76
CA THR A 233 5.92 -4.75 -18.21
C THR A 233 6.33 -6.22 -18.03
N VAL A 234 7.60 -6.51 -18.30
CA VAL A 234 8.14 -7.88 -18.26
C VAL A 234 9.27 -7.92 -17.25
N GLY A 235 9.31 -9.01 -16.50
CA GLY A 235 10.39 -9.35 -15.59
C GLY A 235 10.36 -10.84 -15.31
N VAL A 236 10.75 -11.21 -14.10
CA VAL A 236 10.75 -12.59 -13.61
C VAL A 236 10.08 -12.66 -12.24
N VAL A 237 9.69 -13.88 -11.84
CA VAL A 237 9.42 -14.22 -10.45
C VAL A 237 10.74 -14.13 -9.69
N SER A 238 10.91 -13.10 -8.88
CA SER A 238 12.13 -12.86 -8.09
C SER A 238 12.14 -13.66 -6.79
N ALA A 239 10.97 -13.89 -6.20
CA ALA A 239 10.80 -14.74 -5.02
C ALA A 239 9.34 -15.19 -4.86
N LEU A 240 9.13 -16.25 -4.08
CA LEU A 240 7.83 -16.78 -3.70
C LEU A 240 7.67 -16.74 -2.19
N GLU A 241 6.45 -16.85 -1.70
CA GLU A 241 6.11 -16.92 -0.27
C GLU A 241 6.71 -15.76 0.54
N ARG A 242 6.71 -14.56 -0.06
CA ARG A 242 7.28 -13.38 0.59
C ARG A 242 6.25 -12.73 1.51
N PRO A 243 6.52 -12.66 2.83
CA PRO A 243 5.71 -11.83 3.70
C PRO A 243 6.02 -10.37 3.42
N VAL A 244 4.98 -9.56 3.26
CA VAL A 244 5.07 -8.12 2.99
C VAL A 244 4.16 -7.38 3.93
N ARG A 245 4.70 -6.34 4.56
CA ARG A 245 3.91 -5.42 5.39
C ARG A 245 3.77 -4.08 4.67
N THR A 246 2.52 -3.66 4.48
CA THR A 246 2.16 -2.39 3.86
C THR A 246 1.21 -1.65 4.77
N GLY A 247 1.70 -0.57 5.40
CA GLY A 247 0.97 0.11 6.47
C GLY A 247 0.64 -0.85 7.61
N ASP A 248 -0.65 -1.02 7.87
CA ASP A 248 -1.18 -1.91 8.91
C ASP A 248 -1.53 -3.32 8.38
N THR A 249 -1.49 -3.53 7.07
CA THR A 249 -1.79 -4.83 6.45
C THR A 249 -0.52 -5.66 6.28
N THR A 250 -0.59 -6.93 6.68
CA THR A 250 0.46 -7.93 6.43
C THR A 250 -0.07 -8.99 5.48
N PHE A 251 0.57 -9.12 4.34
CA PHE A 251 0.40 -10.23 3.41
C PHE A 251 1.43 -11.30 3.74
N GLU A 252 1.02 -12.53 4.01
CA GLU A 252 1.93 -13.58 4.49
C GLU A 252 2.73 -14.25 3.37
N SER A 253 2.14 -14.35 2.17
CA SER A 253 2.71 -15.12 1.07
C SER A 253 2.39 -14.44 -0.26
N MET A 254 3.32 -13.59 -0.70
CA MET A 254 3.25 -12.86 -1.96
C MET A 254 4.22 -13.43 -3.00
N ILE A 255 3.86 -13.29 -4.27
CA ILE A 255 4.81 -13.43 -5.38
C ILE A 255 5.56 -12.11 -5.49
N GLN A 256 6.89 -12.16 -5.46
CA GLN A 256 7.73 -11.01 -5.74
C GLN A 256 8.19 -11.05 -7.20
N THR A 257 8.17 -9.91 -7.88
CA THR A 257 8.65 -9.76 -9.25
C THR A 257 9.42 -8.45 -9.43
N ASP A 258 10.35 -8.44 -10.39
CA ASP A 258 11.03 -7.24 -10.87
C ASP A 258 10.35 -6.64 -12.12
N ALA A 259 9.27 -7.27 -12.62
CA ALA A 259 8.38 -6.62 -13.57
C ALA A 259 7.88 -5.32 -12.94
N SER A 260 7.96 -4.22 -13.71
CA SER A 260 7.63 -2.91 -13.18
C SER A 260 6.14 -2.82 -12.85
N ILE A 261 5.83 -2.85 -11.56
CA ILE A 261 4.51 -2.52 -11.01
C ILE A 261 4.54 -1.05 -10.59
N ASN A 262 3.56 -0.26 -11.03
CA ASN A 262 3.42 1.16 -10.70
C ASN A 262 1.93 1.47 -10.46
N PRO A 263 1.60 2.63 -9.84
CA PRO A 263 0.22 3.09 -9.76
C PRO A 263 -0.48 2.98 -11.12
N GLY A 264 -1.64 2.31 -11.12
CA GLY A 264 -2.45 2.03 -12.31
C GLY A 264 -2.29 0.63 -12.90
N ASN A 265 -1.25 -0.15 -12.55
CA ASN A 265 -1.23 -1.61 -12.82
C ASN A 265 -1.82 -2.45 -11.66
N SER A 266 -2.04 -1.83 -10.49
CA SER A 266 -2.70 -2.48 -9.35
C SER A 266 -4.10 -2.97 -9.73
N GLY A 267 -4.39 -4.21 -9.34
CA GLY A 267 -5.60 -4.96 -9.68
C GLY A 267 -5.48 -5.71 -11.02
N GLY A 268 -4.47 -5.42 -11.83
CA GLY A 268 -4.20 -6.12 -13.09
C GLY A 268 -3.53 -7.48 -12.92
N PRO A 269 -3.54 -8.32 -13.97
CA PRO A 269 -2.97 -9.66 -13.90
C PRO A 269 -1.43 -9.63 -13.96
N LEU A 270 -0.81 -10.51 -13.19
CA LEU A 270 0.55 -11.01 -13.41
C LEU A 270 0.43 -12.36 -14.12
N LEU A 271 1.09 -12.50 -15.26
CA LEU A 271 0.93 -13.63 -16.20
C LEU A 271 2.22 -14.42 -16.35
N ASP A 272 2.09 -15.71 -16.65
CA ASP A 272 3.21 -16.51 -17.15
C ASP A 272 3.38 -16.38 -18.68
N SER A 273 4.41 -17.06 -19.22
CA SER A 273 4.71 -17.07 -20.67
C SER A 273 3.61 -17.68 -21.56
N THR A 274 2.55 -18.26 -20.98
CA THR A 274 1.41 -18.82 -21.69
C THR A 274 0.15 -17.96 -21.59
N GLY A 275 0.23 -16.85 -20.86
CA GLY A 275 -0.88 -15.93 -20.64
C GLY A 275 -1.88 -16.39 -19.58
N HIS A 276 -1.51 -17.36 -18.73
CA HIS A 276 -2.32 -17.68 -17.56
C HIS A 276 -2.00 -16.72 -16.42
N VAL A 277 -3.02 -16.29 -15.69
CA VAL A 277 -2.84 -15.45 -14.49
C VAL A 277 -2.16 -16.27 -13.40
N ILE A 278 -1.01 -15.80 -12.92
CA ILE A 278 -0.24 -16.40 -11.82
C ILE A 278 -0.35 -15.56 -10.54
N GLY A 279 -0.74 -14.30 -10.64
CA GLY A 279 -1.07 -13.45 -9.51
C GLY A 279 -1.79 -12.16 -9.88
N ILE A 280 -2.13 -11.37 -8.89
CA ILE A 280 -2.80 -10.06 -9.04
C ILE A 280 -1.88 -8.99 -8.49
N ASN A 281 -1.45 -8.06 -9.35
CA ASN A 281 -0.55 -6.97 -8.98
C ASN A 281 -1.22 -6.12 -7.91
N THR A 282 -0.56 -5.87 -6.78
CA THR A 282 -1.17 -5.09 -5.67
C THR A 282 -0.31 -3.93 -5.23
N VAL A 283 0.89 -4.21 -4.73
CA VAL A 283 1.72 -3.24 -4.01
C VAL A 283 3.15 -3.25 -4.54
N ILE A 284 3.81 -2.11 -4.44
CA ILE A 284 5.26 -1.96 -4.53
C ILE A 284 5.86 -1.67 -3.17
N TYR A 285 7.06 -2.17 -2.92
CA TYR A 285 7.89 -1.58 -1.87
C TYR A 285 8.57 -0.33 -2.45
N SER A 286 8.14 0.86 -2.05
CA SER A 286 8.73 2.12 -2.51
C SER A 286 8.80 3.18 -1.42
N GLN A 287 9.97 3.81 -1.28
CA GLN A 287 10.15 5.01 -0.46
C GLN A 287 9.82 6.30 -1.23
N SER A 288 9.80 6.23 -2.57
CA SER A 288 9.61 7.37 -3.48
C SER A 288 8.24 7.41 -4.16
N GLY A 289 7.45 6.32 -4.06
CA GLY A 289 6.15 6.17 -4.71
C GLY A 289 6.18 5.55 -6.11
N GLY A 290 7.36 5.23 -6.66
CA GLY A 290 7.54 4.52 -7.94
C GLY A 290 8.25 3.17 -7.80
N SER A 291 8.18 2.32 -8.82
CA SER A 291 8.83 1.00 -8.82
C SER A 291 10.35 1.10 -8.67
N LEU A 292 10.92 0.26 -7.79
CA LEU A 292 12.37 0.06 -7.65
C LEU A 292 12.81 -1.34 -8.13
N GLY A 293 11.97 -1.99 -8.96
CA GLY A 293 12.17 -3.40 -9.35
C GLY A 293 11.79 -4.40 -8.25
N ILE A 294 10.93 -3.98 -7.32
CA ILE A 294 10.40 -4.84 -6.23
C ILE A 294 8.88 -4.66 -6.19
N GLY A 295 8.19 -5.42 -7.04
CA GLY A 295 6.73 -5.52 -7.10
C GLY A 295 6.22 -6.77 -6.39
N PHE A 296 4.98 -6.71 -5.91
CA PHE A 296 4.31 -7.83 -5.27
C PHE A 296 2.94 -8.11 -5.89
N ALA A 297 2.64 -9.40 -6.02
CA ALA A 297 1.36 -9.89 -6.51
C ALA A 297 0.77 -10.95 -5.57
N ILE A 298 -0.57 -10.90 -5.41
CA ILE A 298 -1.34 -11.88 -4.65
C ILE A 298 -1.34 -13.19 -5.46
N PRO A 299 -0.94 -14.35 -4.90
CA PRO A 299 -0.91 -15.60 -5.65
C PRO A 299 -2.29 -16.02 -6.18
N ILE A 300 -2.37 -16.47 -7.44
CA ILE A 300 -3.67 -16.77 -8.07
C ILE A 300 -4.45 -17.87 -7.35
N ASN A 301 -3.79 -18.86 -6.73
CA ASN A 301 -4.50 -19.93 -6.00
C ASN A 301 -5.21 -19.41 -4.75
N LEU A 302 -4.64 -18.40 -4.08
CA LEU A 302 -5.32 -17.71 -2.98
C LEU A 302 -6.48 -16.88 -3.52
N ALA A 303 -6.24 -16.13 -4.60
CA ALA A 303 -7.26 -15.28 -5.21
C ALA A 303 -8.47 -16.08 -5.70
N LYS A 304 -8.29 -17.26 -6.31
CA LYS A 304 -9.37 -18.16 -6.74
C LYS A 304 -10.37 -18.44 -5.60
N LYS A 305 -9.86 -18.91 -4.45
CA LYS A 305 -10.70 -19.22 -3.27
C LYS A 305 -11.50 -17.99 -2.81
N ILE A 306 -10.84 -16.84 -2.78
CA ILE A 306 -11.45 -15.59 -2.31
C ILE A 306 -12.49 -15.07 -3.30
N VAL A 307 -12.18 -15.08 -4.59
CA VAL A 307 -13.09 -14.69 -5.67
C VAL A 307 -14.32 -15.59 -5.68
N ASP A 308 -14.16 -16.90 -5.53
CA ASP A 308 -15.28 -17.85 -5.45
C ASP A 308 -16.21 -17.53 -4.27
N ASP A 309 -15.65 -17.26 -3.09
CA ASP A 309 -16.43 -16.86 -1.91
C ASP A 309 -17.14 -15.52 -2.11
N LEU A 310 -16.45 -14.53 -2.68
CA LEU A 310 -17.03 -13.21 -2.96
C LEU A 310 -18.19 -13.31 -3.96
N ILE A 311 -18.05 -14.10 -5.01
CA ILE A 311 -19.11 -14.33 -6.00
C ILE A 311 -20.31 -15.05 -5.37
N GLN A 312 -20.07 -16.08 -4.55
CA GLN A 312 -21.15 -16.91 -4.00
C GLN A 312 -21.87 -16.26 -2.81
N PHE A 313 -21.14 -15.56 -1.95
CA PHE A 313 -21.64 -15.11 -0.64
C PHE A 313 -21.56 -13.59 -0.43
N GLY A 314 -20.93 -12.85 -1.34
CA GLY A 314 -20.65 -11.41 -1.19
C GLY A 314 -19.58 -11.09 -0.13
N ARG A 315 -18.99 -12.12 0.52
CA ARG A 315 -17.98 -12.00 1.56
C ARG A 315 -17.13 -13.26 1.66
N VAL A 316 -15.89 -13.12 2.11
CA VAL A 316 -15.00 -14.26 2.40
C VAL A 316 -15.39 -14.91 3.71
N LYS A 317 -15.49 -16.24 3.72
CA LYS A 317 -15.74 -17.01 4.94
C LYS A 317 -14.45 -17.19 5.72
N ARG A 318 -14.45 -16.78 6.98
CA ARG A 318 -13.29 -16.87 7.86
C ARG A 318 -13.69 -17.30 9.25
N PRO A 319 -12.79 -17.97 9.99
CA PRO A 319 -12.98 -18.17 11.41
C PRO A 319 -13.27 -16.87 12.14
N ASN A 320 -14.22 -16.93 13.07
CA ASN A 320 -14.47 -15.86 14.03
C ASN A 320 -14.02 -16.30 15.45
N LEU A 321 -13.82 -15.31 16.33
CA LEU A 321 -13.43 -15.60 17.72
C LEU A 321 -14.57 -16.27 18.50
N GLY A 322 -15.82 -15.83 18.29
CA GLY A 322 -16.97 -16.29 19.07
C GLY A 322 -16.96 -15.85 20.53
N PHE A 323 -16.19 -14.80 20.86
CA PHE A 323 -16.11 -14.18 22.18
C PHE A 323 -15.64 -12.71 22.07
N GLN A 324 -15.92 -11.92 23.10
CA GLN A 324 -15.35 -10.59 23.29
C GLN A 324 -14.29 -10.64 24.38
N GLY A 325 -13.16 -9.96 24.17
CA GLY A 325 -12.08 -9.92 25.14
C GLY A 325 -11.45 -8.54 25.27
N LEU A 326 -10.68 -8.39 26.33
CA LEU A 326 -10.04 -7.14 26.74
C LEU A 326 -8.55 -7.38 26.93
N ASN A 327 -7.73 -6.60 26.23
CA ASN A 327 -6.27 -6.67 26.38
C ASN A 327 -5.88 -6.19 27.77
N LEU A 328 -5.18 -7.04 28.52
CA LEU A 328 -4.65 -6.68 29.83
C LEU A 328 -3.35 -5.89 29.67
N TYR A 329 -3.23 -4.87 30.50
CA TYR A 329 -1.99 -4.16 30.75
C TYR A 329 -1.79 -4.05 32.27
N PRO A 330 -0.55 -3.87 32.77
CA PRO A 330 -0.24 -4.06 34.19
C PRO A 330 -1.10 -3.24 35.16
N ASN A 331 -1.47 -2.01 34.80
CA ASN A 331 -2.32 -1.17 35.63
C ASN A 331 -3.77 -1.68 35.72
N LEU A 332 -4.33 -2.14 34.60
CA LEU A 332 -5.69 -2.69 34.55
C LEU A 332 -5.77 -4.02 35.29
N ALA A 333 -4.81 -4.92 35.05
CA ALA A 333 -4.71 -6.19 35.75
C ALA A 333 -4.68 -6.01 37.28
N ARG A 334 -3.86 -5.08 37.78
CA ARG A 334 -3.82 -4.75 39.21
C ARG A 334 -5.13 -4.17 39.72
N ALA A 335 -5.75 -3.26 38.96
CA ALA A 335 -7.04 -2.67 39.35
C ALA A 335 -8.17 -3.71 39.42
N LEU A 336 -8.10 -4.74 38.57
CA LEU A 336 -9.03 -5.88 38.55
C LEU A 336 -8.62 -7.02 39.50
N GLN A 337 -7.49 -6.89 40.21
CA GLN A 337 -6.94 -7.90 41.12
C GLN A 337 -6.72 -9.27 40.46
N LEU A 338 -6.19 -9.25 39.23
CA LEU A 338 -5.86 -10.46 38.49
C LEU A 338 -4.44 -10.94 38.82
N ASP A 339 -4.24 -12.25 38.80
CA ASP A 339 -2.94 -12.89 39.09
C ASP A 339 -1.91 -12.74 37.95
N THR A 340 -2.34 -12.28 36.77
CA THR A 340 -1.48 -12.00 35.61
C THR A 340 -1.57 -10.54 35.20
N THR A 341 -0.46 -9.99 34.69
CA THR A 341 -0.35 -8.59 34.23
C THR A 341 -0.59 -8.42 32.72
N GLN A 342 -0.69 -9.51 31.98
CA GLN A 342 -0.79 -9.55 30.51
C GLN A 342 -1.69 -10.71 30.05
N GLY A 343 -2.12 -10.64 28.79
CA GLY A 343 -3.05 -11.60 28.18
C GLY A 343 -4.35 -10.92 27.74
N ILE A 344 -5.31 -11.72 27.29
CA ILE A 344 -6.62 -11.25 26.84
C ILE A 344 -7.69 -11.79 27.80
N LEU A 345 -8.26 -10.90 28.61
CA LEU A 345 -9.35 -11.25 29.52
C LEU A 345 -10.65 -11.43 28.74
N VAL A 346 -11.23 -12.62 28.77
CA VAL A 346 -12.49 -12.93 28.08
C VAL A 346 -13.65 -12.29 28.84
N GLN A 347 -14.34 -11.34 28.21
CA GLN A 347 -15.51 -10.66 28.77
C GLN A 347 -16.77 -11.50 28.60
N THR A 348 -17.10 -11.87 27.36
CA THR A 348 -18.28 -12.66 27.01
C THR A 348 -17.91 -13.72 25.99
N VAL A 349 -18.64 -14.84 25.98
CA VAL A 349 -18.52 -15.88 24.95
C VAL A 349 -19.89 -16.06 24.33
N ASP A 350 -19.95 -16.06 23.01
CA ASP A 350 -21.21 -16.15 22.28
C ASP A 350 -21.76 -17.57 22.38
N ALA A 351 -23.06 -17.69 22.67
CA ALA A 351 -23.69 -18.99 22.83
C ALA A 351 -23.66 -19.78 21.50
N GLY A 352 -23.23 -21.04 21.55
CA GLY A 352 -23.11 -21.90 20.37
C GLY A 352 -21.88 -21.65 19.50
N SER A 353 -21.01 -20.70 19.85
CA SER A 353 -19.77 -20.44 19.11
C SER A 353 -18.75 -21.56 19.26
N ALA A 354 -17.78 -21.63 18.35
CA ALA A 354 -16.63 -22.53 18.49
C ALA A 354 -15.88 -22.35 19.81
N ALA A 355 -15.75 -21.11 20.30
CA ALA A 355 -15.12 -20.84 21.60
C ALA A 355 -15.93 -21.38 22.77
N ALA A 356 -17.27 -21.28 22.73
CA ALA A 356 -18.13 -21.91 23.73
C ALA A 356 -18.00 -23.44 23.71
N ASN A 357 -17.96 -24.04 22.52
CA ASN A 357 -17.80 -25.49 22.34
C ASN A 357 -16.42 -25.98 22.82
N ALA A 358 -15.38 -25.15 22.69
CA ALA A 358 -14.05 -25.39 23.26
C ALA A 358 -14.01 -25.27 24.80
N GLY A 359 -15.10 -24.80 25.42
CA GLY A 359 -15.21 -24.62 26.85
C GLY A 359 -14.60 -23.32 27.38
N LEU A 360 -14.38 -22.31 26.53
CA LEU A 360 -13.96 -20.98 26.93
C LEU A 360 -15.03 -20.30 27.80
N ARG A 361 -14.62 -19.55 28.82
CA ARG A 361 -15.52 -18.91 29.79
C ARG A 361 -15.34 -17.40 29.81
N GLY A 362 -16.46 -16.68 29.63
CA GLY A 362 -16.53 -15.25 29.87
C GLY A 362 -16.61 -14.92 31.37
N GLY A 363 -16.43 -13.63 31.69
CA GLY A 363 -16.47 -13.16 33.07
C GLY A 363 -17.87 -13.27 33.68
N GLN A 364 -17.90 -13.64 34.96
CA GLN A 364 -19.13 -13.92 35.71
C GLN A 364 -19.49 -12.79 36.69
N ARG A 365 -18.50 -12.00 37.10
CA ARG A 365 -18.68 -10.94 38.09
C ARG A 365 -18.38 -9.58 37.47
N GLN A 366 -19.23 -8.60 37.72
CA GLN A 366 -19.00 -7.23 37.29
C GLN A 366 -18.11 -6.48 38.29
N VAL A 367 -17.09 -5.80 37.77
CA VAL A 367 -16.25 -4.85 38.49
C VAL A 367 -16.37 -3.50 37.83
N ASN A 368 -16.72 -2.49 38.63
CA ASN A 368 -16.82 -1.11 38.16
C ASN A 368 -15.56 -0.34 38.57
N LEU A 369 -14.84 0.17 37.58
CA LEU A 369 -13.74 1.11 37.79
C LEU A 369 -14.18 2.50 37.39
N ARG A 370 -13.83 3.51 38.17
CA ARG A 370 -14.23 4.89 37.93
C ARG A 370 -13.02 5.79 37.90
N ASP A 371 -12.92 6.60 36.85
CA ASP A 371 -12.03 7.75 36.81
C ASP A 371 -12.81 9.06 37.07
N ARG A 372 -12.18 10.22 36.89
CA ARG A 372 -12.85 11.51 37.15
C ARG A 372 -13.98 11.84 36.17
N PHE A 373 -14.05 11.18 35.02
CA PHE A 373 -14.90 11.50 33.89
C PHE A 373 -15.83 10.37 33.47
N ARG A 374 -15.47 9.10 33.71
CA ARG A 374 -16.21 7.92 33.25
C ARG A 374 -16.15 6.78 34.27
N GLN A 375 -17.20 5.96 34.23
CA GLN A 375 -17.25 4.65 34.88
C GLN A 375 -17.17 3.59 33.78
N TYR A 376 -16.29 2.62 33.98
CA TYR A 376 -16.10 1.46 33.13
C TYR A 376 -16.55 0.21 33.89
N THR A 377 -17.32 -0.64 33.23
CA THR A 377 -17.75 -1.93 33.78
C THR A 377 -16.99 -3.04 33.05
N PHE A 378 -16.36 -3.91 33.83
CA PHE A 378 -15.61 -5.06 33.35
C PHE A 378 -16.20 -6.34 33.92
N LEU A 379 -16.20 -7.40 33.13
CA LEU A 379 -16.49 -8.75 33.59
C LEU A 379 -15.18 -9.44 33.97
N VAL A 380 -15.12 -9.97 35.19
CA VAL A 380 -13.96 -10.71 35.72
C VAL A 380 -14.36 -12.13 36.11
N ASP A 381 -13.41 -12.93 36.57
CA ASP A 381 -13.57 -14.37 36.86
C ASP A 381 -13.86 -15.24 35.61
N GLY A 382 -13.54 -14.69 34.43
CA GLY A 382 -13.48 -15.43 33.17
C GLY A 382 -12.07 -15.93 32.88
N ASP A 383 -11.90 -16.55 31.71
CA ASP A 383 -10.60 -17.00 31.25
C ASP A 383 -9.72 -15.82 30.82
N ILE A 384 -8.40 -15.98 31.00
CA ILE A 384 -7.40 -15.06 30.43
C ILE A 384 -6.57 -15.84 29.43
N ILE A 385 -6.71 -15.52 28.14
CA ILE A 385 -5.94 -16.15 27.07
C ILE A 385 -4.50 -15.64 27.14
N ILE A 386 -3.54 -16.56 27.08
CA ILE A 386 -2.11 -16.24 27.13
C ILE A 386 -1.31 -16.80 25.95
N ALA A 387 -1.83 -17.80 25.22
CA ALA A 387 -1.18 -18.29 24.00
C ALA A 387 -2.16 -18.96 23.03
N LEU A 388 -1.78 -18.96 21.75
CA LEU A 388 -2.39 -19.74 20.66
C LEU A 388 -1.29 -20.62 20.03
N ASP A 389 -1.47 -21.94 20.06
CA ASP A 389 -0.49 -22.93 19.61
C ASP A 389 0.93 -22.69 20.16
N GLY A 390 1.00 -22.33 21.44
CA GLY A 390 2.25 -22.01 22.13
C GLY A 390 2.83 -20.63 21.81
N VAL A 391 2.26 -19.87 20.86
CA VAL A 391 2.69 -18.49 20.60
C VAL A 391 2.01 -17.54 21.60
N PRO A 392 2.77 -16.76 22.40
CA PRO A 392 2.19 -15.85 23.38
C PRO A 392 1.23 -14.83 22.77
N MET A 393 0.08 -14.62 23.40
CA MET A 393 -0.97 -13.70 22.95
C MET A 393 -1.32 -12.71 24.07
N ASP A 394 -1.13 -11.42 23.80
CA ASP A 394 -1.48 -10.30 24.70
C ASP A 394 -2.42 -9.28 24.06
N ASN A 395 -2.76 -9.49 22.78
CA ASN A 395 -3.56 -8.57 21.99
C ASN A 395 -4.63 -9.32 21.18
N ILE A 396 -5.90 -8.99 21.43
CA ILE A 396 -7.05 -9.60 20.77
C ILE A 396 -7.09 -9.36 19.27
N SER A 397 -6.62 -8.20 18.78
CA SER A 397 -6.52 -7.97 17.33
C SER A 397 -5.52 -8.92 16.69
N VAL A 398 -4.36 -9.13 17.34
CA VAL A 398 -3.35 -10.09 16.84
C VAL A 398 -3.90 -11.51 16.83
N LEU A 399 -4.64 -11.90 17.88
CA LEU A 399 -5.31 -13.20 17.93
C LEU A 399 -6.36 -13.34 16.80
N ASN A 400 -7.21 -12.34 16.62
CA ASN A 400 -8.23 -12.30 15.58
C ASN A 400 -7.63 -12.37 14.17
N ASP A 401 -6.56 -11.62 13.92
CA ASP A 401 -5.87 -11.60 12.63
C ASP A 401 -5.24 -12.96 12.32
N LYS A 402 -4.69 -13.63 13.34
CA LYS A 402 -4.16 -15.00 13.18
C LYS A 402 -5.25 -15.99 12.81
N ILE A 403 -6.36 -16.04 13.55
CA ILE A 403 -7.40 -17.03 13.28
C ILE A 403 -8.11 -16.78 11.95
N LYS A 404 -8.28 -15.53 11.55
CA LYS A 404 -8.90 -15.15 10.26
C LYS A 404 -8.10 -15.58 9.04
N ARG A 405 -6.81 -15.90 9.22
CA ARG A 405 -5.93 -16.41 8.17
C ARG A 405 -5.87 -17.94 8.12
N MET A 406 -6.56 -18.62 9.03
CA MET A 406 -6.66 -20.08 9.07
C MET A 406 -7.93 -20.57 8.39
N ASP A 407 -7.93 -21.84 7.98
CA ASP A 407 -9.10 -22.47 7.41
C ASP A 407 -10.14 -22.79 8.49
N ILE A 408 -11.42 -22.66 8.14
CA ILE A 408 -12.52 -23.16 8.98
C ILE A 408 -12.34 -24.67 9.20
N GLY A 409 -12.56 -25.12 10.44
CA GLY A 409 -12.34 -26.51 10.86
C GLY A 409 -10.93 -26.81 11.36
N THR A 410 -9.98 -25.87 11.26
CA THR A 410 -8.65 -26.01 11.86
C THR A 410 -8.77 -26.14 13.38
N GLU A 411 -8.16 -27.19 13.95
CA GLU A 411 -8.01 -27.33 15.40
C GLU A 411 -6.75 -26.59 15.86
N VAL A 412 -6.92 -25.68 16.82
CA VAL A 412 -5.84 -24.93 17.48
C VAL A 412 -5.91 -25.13 19.00
N THR A 413 -4.79 -24.93 19.68
CA THR A 413 -4.69 -25.00 21.14
C THR A 413 -4.67 -23.60 21.73
N LEU A 414 -5.70 -23.25 22.49
CA LEU A 414 -5.80 -21.99 23.21
C LEU A 414 -5.39 -22.22 24.67
N ARG A 415 -4.27 -21.63 25.08
CA ARG A 415 -3.83 -21.67 26.48
C ARG A 415 -4.45 -20.52 27.25
N VAL A 416 -5.16 -20.86 28.33
CA VAL A 416 -5.84 -19.90 29.19
C VAL A 416 -5.42 -20.04 30.64
N ILE A 417 -5.48 -18.96 31.40
CA ILE A 417 -5.46 -18.97 32.86
C ILE A 417 -6.91 -18.97 33.35
N ARG A 418 -7.27 -19.97 34.13
CA ARG A 418 -8.58 -20.10 34.79
C ARG A 418 -8.35 -20.42 36.26
N ASN A 419 -8.85 -19.57 37.16
CA ASN A 419 -8.67 -19.74 38.61
C ASN A 419 -7.20 -19.93 39.02
N GLY A 420 -6.29 -19.17 38.40
CA GLY A 420 -4.84 -19.23 38.66
C GLY A 420 -4.11 -20.43 38.05
N GLN A 421 -4.80 -21.30 37.30
CA GLN A 421 -4.19 -22.47 36.65
C GLN A 421 -4.18 -22.32 35.13
N GLU A 422 -3.09 -22.74 34.49
CA GLU A 422 -3.02 -22.84 33.03
C GLU A 422 -3.79 -24.08 32.54
N ILE A 423 -4.64 -23.88 31.53
CA ILE A 423 -5.46 -24.92 30.90
C ILE A 423 -5.31 -24.77 29.38
N ASP A 424 -5.05 -25.87 28.70
CA ASP A 424 -5.08 -25.94 27.24
C ASP A 424 -6.47 -26.36 26.77
N LEU A 425 -7.11 -25.50 25.97
CA LEU A 425 -8.41 -25.76 25.34
C LEU A 425 -8.20 -26.08 23.86
N LYS A 426 -8.77 -27.19 23.40
CA LYS A 426 -8.84 -27.51 21.97
C LYS A 426 -9.97 -26.71 21.35
N TRP A 427 -9.65 -25.85 20.39
CA TRP A 427 -10.59 -24.97 19.74
C TRP A 427 -10.63 -25.27 18.24
N ILE A 428 -11.75 -25.79 17.76
CA ILE A 428 -11.99 -26.03 16.34
C ILE A 428 -12.60 -24.76 15.76
N LEU A 429 -11.86 -24.07 14.90
CA LEU A 429 -12.27 -22.79 14.32
C LEU A 429 -13.55 -22.93 13.48
N SER A 430 -14.50 -22.02 13.67
CA SER A 430 -15.74 -21.95 12.90
C SER A 430 -16.03 -20.53 12.42
N GLU A 431 -16.87 -20.43 11.40
CA GLU A 431 -17.37 -19.15 10.88
C GLU A 431 -18.22 -18.38 11.88
#